data_AF-D8Q371-F1
#
_entry.id   AF-D8Q371-F1
#
_cell.length_a   1.000
_cell.length_b   1.000
_cell.length_c   1.000
_cell.angle_alpha   90.00
_cell.angle_beta   90.00
_cell.angle_gamma   90.00
#
_symmetry.space_group_name_H-M   'P 1'
#
loop_
_entity.id
_entity.type
_entity.pdbx_description
1 polymer ?
#
loop_
_entity_poly.entity_id
_entity_poly.type
_entity_poly.pdbx_seq_one_letter_code
_entity_poly.pdbx_strand_id
1 'polypeptide(L)'
;MIATQVSSPIPDPLAGAQAASSTASVPSNAPEHCPGTESDLAGKSAACEGCANQDICASNEPKGPDPALPLIKQRMTPVKRKILILSGKGGVGKSTFTAQLAWAFAADEETQTGVMDVDICGPSIPTILGIASEQVHASASGWSPVYVAPNLGAMSVGFMLPSARDAVMWRGPKKNGLIAQFLKDVDWGALDYLLVDTPPGTSDEHLSVVQYLKDSGIDGAVLVTTPQEVALQDVRREISFCRKVGVRILGLVENMAGFVCPNCKTESKIFRPTTGGAKALAEQEGIELLGSVPLDPRIGKSADSGISFLEEYPDSPATTAYLDIIDRECPAPTRPDLS
;
A
#
# COMPACT_ATOMS: atom_id res chain seq x y z
N MET A 1 62.20 -9.45 -58.73
CA MET A 1 61.40 -10.42 -59.50
C MET A 1 60.80 -11.38 -58.47
N ILE A 2 59.72 -11.01 -57.78
CA ILE A 2 58.30 -11.07 -58.17
C ILE A 2 57.88 -12.45 -58.68
N ALA A 3 57.12 -13.16 -57.85
CA ALA A 3 56.09 -14.11 -58.29
C ALA A 3 54.84 -13.89 -57.41
N THR A 4 53.76 -13.57 -58.09
CA THR A 4 52.41 -13.27 -57.61
C THR A 4 51.64 -14.56 -57.30
N GLN A 5 50.90 -14.58 -56.19
CA GLN A 5 49.70 -15.40 -56.02
C GLN A 5 48.56 -14.56 -55.44
N VAL A 6 47.39 -14.75 -56.02
CA VAL A 6 46.13 -14.03 -55.83
C VAL A 6 45.41 -14.60 -54.61
N SER A 7 44.97 -13.77 -53.68
CA SER A 7 44.05 -14.14 -52.59
C SER A 7 42.70 -13.44 -52.76
N SER A 8 41.63 -14.24 -52.68
CA SER A 8 40.23 -13.85 -52.72
C SER A 8 39.80 -13.09 -51.44
N PRO A 9 38.81 -12.18 -51.51
CA PRO A 9 38.32 -11.46 -50.34
C PRO A 9 37.51 -12.39 -49.42
N ILE A 10 37.80 -12.29 -48.13
CA ILE A 10 37.10 -12.93 -47.02
C ILE A 10 35.70 -12.30 -46.90
N PRO A 11 34.61 -13.08 -46.81
CA PRO A 11 33.28 -12.52 -46.60
C PRO A 11 33.14 -11.91 -45.19
N ASP A 12 32.54 -10.72 -45.16
CA ASP A 12 32.22 -9.92 -43.98
C ASP A 12 31.24 -10.65 -43.04
N PRO A 13 31.56 -10.85 -41.74
CA PRO A 13 30.73 -11.59 -40.80
C PRO A 13 29.47 -10.83 -40.31
N LEU A 14 29.13 -9.67 -40.88
CA LEU A 14 27.98 -8.86 -40.46
C LEU A 14 26.62 -9.22 -41.12
N ALA A 15 26.53 -10.29 -41.89
CA ALA A 15 25.25 -10.78 -42.41
C ALA A 15 24.57 -11.74 -41.42
N GLY A 16 24.01 -11.20 -40.33
CA GLY A 16 23.30 -12.01 -39.34
C GLY A 16 22.69 -11.26 -38.17
N ALA A 17 22.20 -10.04 -38.36
CA ALA A 17 21.41 -9.36 -37.35
C ALA A 17 19.96 -9.89 -37.36
N GLN A 18 19.64 -10.86 -36.50
CA GLN A 18 18.26 -11.14 -36.09
C GLN A 18 18.15 -11.07 -34.57
N ALA A 19 17.37 -10.07 -34.14
CA ALA A 19 16.68 -9.87 -32.87
C ALA A 19 17.18 -10.64 -31.63
N ALA A 20 17.94 -9.93 -30.77
CA ALA A 20 18.07 -10.32 -29.37
C ALA A 20 16.72 -10.12 -28.66
N SER A 21 16.01 -11.23 -28.39
CA SER A 21 14.82 -11.29 -27.55
C SER A 21 15.19 -10.99 -26.10
N SER A 22 14.54 -9.99 -25.50
CA SER A 22 14.73 -9.55 -24.12
C SER A 22 14.41 -10.65 -23.11
N THR A 23 15.32 -10.89 -22.16
CA THR A 23 15.19 -11.85 -21.05
C THR A 23 14.13 -11.46 -20.00
N ALA A 24 13.43 -10.33 -20.17
CA ALA A 24 12.51 -9.77 -19.18
C ALA A 24 11.19 -10.56 -19.02
N SER A 25 10.79 -11.34 -20.03
CA SER A 25 9.51 -12.07 -20.04
C SER A 25 9.61 -13.52 -19.55
N VAL A 26 10.79 -13.95 -19.08
CA VAL A 26 11.07 -15.31 -18.59
C VAL A 26 11.05 -15.31 -17.05
N PRO A 27 10.08 -15.99 -16.40
CA PRO A 27 10.05 -16.12 -14.95
C PRO A 27 11.33 -16.75 -14.39
N SER A 28 11.75 -16.36 -13.18
CA SER A 28 12.98 -16.87 -12.53
C SER A 28 12.95 -18.37 -12.23
N ASN A 29 11.77 -18.99 -12.23
CA ASN A 29 11.53 -20.42 -12.04
C ASN A 29 11.14 -21.15 -13.34
N ALA A 30 11.39 -20.55 -14.51
CA ALA A 30 11.06 -21.16 -15.78
C ALA A 30 12.05 -22.28 -16.17
N PRO A 31 11.63 -23.27 -16.98
CA PRO A 31 12.54 -24.28 -17.53
C PRO A 31 13.69 -23.65 -18.32
N GLU A 32 14.84 -24.33 -18.35
CA GLU A 32 15.93 -23.96 -19.26
C GLU A 32 15.38 -23.92 -20.69
N HIS A 33 15.65 -22.81 -21.39
CA HIS A 33 15.14 -22.49 -22.74
C HIS A 33 13.67 -22.05 -22.84
N CYS A 34 13.05 -21.57 -21.76
CA CYS A 34 11.74 -20.91 -21.85
C CYS A 34 11.79 -19.73 -22.85
N PRO A 35 10.89 -19.68 -23.86
CA PRO A 35 10.88 -18.61 -24.86
C PRO A 35 10.45 -17.25 -24.30
N GLY A 36 9.90 -17.23 -23.07
CA GLY A 36 9.31 -16.05 -22.45
C GLY A 36 7.80 -15.98 -22.68
N THR A 37 7.09 -15.39 -21.72
CA THR A 37 5.61 -15.33 -21.72
C THR A 37 5.02 -14.38 -22.76
N GLU A 38 5.85 -13.54 -23.37
CA GLU A 38 5.47 -12.58 -24.42
C GLU A 38 5.99 -12.99 -25.80
N SER A 39 6.61 -14.17 -25.91
CA SER A 39 7.08 -14.71 -27.19
C SER A 39 5.94 -15.30 -27.99
N ASP A 40 5.98 -15.18 -29.32
CA ASP A 40 5.05 -15.88 -30.23
C ASP A 40 5.12 -17.42 -30.09
N LEU A 41 6.23 -17.91 -29.51
CA LEU A 41 6.49 -19.31 -29.20
C LEU A 41 6.05 -19.72 -27.78
N ALA A 42 5.52 -18.79 -26.98
CA ALA A 42 5.02 -19.07 -25.64
C ALA A 42 3.89 -20.12 -25.71
N GLY A 43 3.99 -21.18 -24.91
CA GLY A 43 3.03 -22.29 -24.89
C GLY A 43 3.07 -23.21 -26.12
N LYS A 44 3.86 -22.87 -27.15
CA LYS A 44 3.94 -23.61 -28.43
C LYS A 44 5.30 -24.25 -28.69
N SER A 45 6.35 -23.84 -27.97
CA SER A 45 7.69 -24.43 -28.12
C SER A 45 7.81 -25.74 -27.34
N ALA A 46 8.77 -26.58 -27.76
CA ALA A 46 9.11 -27.81 -27.04
C ALA A 46 9.51 -27.55 -25.57
N ALA A 47 10.10 -26.39 -25.28
CA ALA A 47 10.44 -25.98 -23.91
C ALA A 47 9.20 -25.65 -23.04
N CYS A 48 8.01 -25.56 -23.64
CA CYS A 48 6.75 -25.38 -22.94
C CYS A 48 6.02 -26.70 -22.67
N GLU A 49 6.44 -27.83 -23.25
CA GLU A 49 5.78 -29.12 -23.04
C GLU A 49 5.88 -29.56 -21.57
N GLY A 50 4.72 -29.81 -20.96
CA GLY A 50 4.63 -30.17 -19.53
C GLY A 50 4.74 -28.98 -18.58
N CYS A 51 4.81 -27.74 -19.08
CA CYS A 51 4.70 -26.54 -18.26
C CYS A 51 3.25 -26.35 -17.80
N ALA A 52 3.04 -26.10 -16.50
CA ALA A 52 1.72 -25.88 -15.92
C ALA A 52 0.93 -24.71 -16.56
N ASN A 53 1.63 -23.78 -17.22
CA ASN A 53 1.05 -22.61 -17.88
C ASN A 53 1.07 -22.70 -19.42
N GLN A 54 1.32 -23.89 -19.99
CA GLN A 54 1.45 -24.09 -21.45
C GLN A 54 0.21 -23.59 -22.20
N ASP A 55 -0.98 -24.05 -21.82
CA ASP A 55 -2.24 -23.70 -22.51
C ASP A 55 -2.55 -22.20 -22.43
N ILE A 56 -2.21 -21.56 -21.31
CA ILE A 56 -2.40 -20.12 -21.09
C ILE A 56 -1.48 -19.31 -22.00
N CYS A 57 -0.23 -19.74 -22.16
CA CYS A 57 0.71 -19.09 -23.05
C CYS A 57 0.37 -19.36 -24.54
N ALA A 58 -0.19 -20.54 -24.84
CA ALA A 58 -0.54 -20.96 -26.20
C ALA A 58 -1.81 -20.27 -26.74
N SER A 59 -2.66 -19.74 -25.86
CA SER A 59 -3.99 -19.24 -26.23
C SER A 59 -3.95 -18.05 -27.19
N ASN A 60 -2.81 -17.36 -27.34
CA ASN A 60 -2.62 -16.22 -28.25
C ASN A 60 -3.64 -15.07 -28.06
N GLU A 61 -4.49 -15.17 -27.03
CA GLU A 61 -5.35 -14.09 -26.62
C GLU A 61 -4.40 -12.99 -26.10
N PRO A 62 -4.55 -11.74 -26.57
CA PRO A 62 -3.95 -10.63 -25.85
C PRO A 62 -4.40 -10.80 -24.41
N LYS A 63 -3.47 -10.78 -23.44
CA LYS A 63 -3.86 -10.59 -22.05
C LYS A 63 -4.60 -9.26 -22.03
N GLY A 64 -5.92 -9.33 -22.17
CA GLY A 64 -6.78 -8.17 -22.09
C GLY A 64 -6.52 -7.48 -20.74
N PRO A 65 -6.92 -6.22 -20.59
CA PRO A 65 -6.87 -5.61 -19.27
C PRO A 65 -7.52 -6.58 -18.27
N ASP A 66 -6.86 -6.78 -17.12
CA ASP A 66 -7.31 -7.71 -16.09
C ASP A 66 -8.83 -7.56 -15.91
N PRO A 67 -9.62 -8.64 -16.09
CA PRO A 67 -11.08 -8.55 -16.08
C PRO A 67 -11.63 -8.02 -14.73
N ALA A 68 -10.81 -8.00 -13.68
CA ALA A 68 -11.16 -7.34 -12.42
C ALA A 68 -11.19 -5.81 -12.53
N LEU A 69 -10.41 -5.17 -13.42
CA LEU A 69 -10.26 -3.71 -13.48
C LEU A 69 -11.58 -2.95 -13.70
N PRO A 70 -12.46 -3.33 -14.67
CA PRO A 70 -13.74 -2.64 -14.84
C PRO A 70 -14.66 -2.79 -13.63
N LEU A 71 -14.63 -3.96 -12.98
CA LEU A 71 -15.44 -4.25 -11.79
C LEU A 71 -14.94 -3.49 -10.57
N ILE A 72 -13.62 -3.42 -10.38
CA ILE A 72 -12.96 -2.61 -9.34
C ILE A 72 -13.31 -1.15 -9.54
N LYS A 73 -13.18 -0.63 -10.77
CA LYS A 73 -13.55 0.76 -11.08
C LYS A 73 -14.99 1.06 -10.69
N GLN A 74 -15.92 0.19 -11.05
CA GLN A 74 -17.33 0.33 -10.67
C GLN A 74 -17.51 0.31 -9.16
N ARG A 75 -16.89 -0.66 -8.46
CA ARG A 75 -17.01 -0.80 -7.00
C ARG A 75 -16.41 0.39 -6.24
N MET A 76 -15.35 0.98 -6.77
CA MET A 76 -14.61 2.09 -6.17
C MET A 76 -15.14 3.48 -6.57
N THR A 77 -16.10 3.56 -7.50
CA THR A 77 -16.75 4.81 -7.91
C THR A 77 -17.42 5.58 -6.75
N PRO A 78 -18.17 4.95 -5.82
CA PRO A 78 -18.82 5.67 -4.71
C PRO A 78 -17.86 6.09 -3.58
N VAL A 79 -16.56 5.75 -3.66
CA VAL A 79 -15.54 6.15 -2.69
C VAL A 79 -14.93 7.49 -3.12
N LYS A 80 -15.20 8.56 -2.37
CA LYS A 80 -14.78 9.93 -2.70
C LYS A 80 -13.27 10.13 -2.61
N ARG A 81 -12.65 9.66 -1.52
CA ARG A 81 -11.21 9.79 -1.27
C ARG A 81 -10.57 8.44 -1.00
N LYS A 82 -9.49 8.13 -1.71
CA LYS A 82 -8.69 6.90 -1.54
C LYS A 82 -7.27 7.30 -1.16
N ILE A 83 -6.91 7.04 0.09
CA ILE A 83 -5.62 7.47 0.68
C ILE A 83 -4.79 6.23 1.01
N LEU A 84 -3.59 6.16 0.43
CA LEU A 84 -2.64 5.10 0.77
C LEU A 84 -1.83 5.50 1.99
N ILE A 85 -1.73 4.63 2.99
CA ILE A 85 -0.85 4.83 4.14
C ILE A 85 0.38 3.96 3.97
N LEU A 86 1.51 4.59 3.68
CA LEU A 86 2.77 3.93 3.34
C LEU A 86 3.79 4.08 4.45
N SER A 87 4.74 3.15 4.54
CA SER A 87 5.90 3.27 5.42
C SER A 87 7.09 2.52 4.84
N GLY A 88 8.29 3.06 4.98
CA GLY A 88 9.49 2.38 4.48
C GLY A 88 9.89 1.15 5.31
N LYS A 89 9.48 1.09 6.58
CA LYS A 89 9.91 0.06 7.53
C LYS A 89 8.78 -0.42 8.42
N GLY A 90 8.83 -1.71 8.78
CA GLY A 90 7.96 -2.28 9.81
C GLY A 90 8.23 -1.70 11.19
N GLY A 91 7.19 -1.56 12.01
CA GLY A 91 7.29 -1.11 13.40
C GLY A 91 7.33 0.42 13.61
N VAL A 92 7.19 1.23 12.55
CA VAL A 92 7.02 2.69 12.68
C VAL A 92 5.63 3.11 13.19
N GLY A 93 4.72 2.16 13.37
CA GLY A 93 3.35 2.39 13.82
C GLY A 93 2.38 2.79 12.72
N LYS A 94 2.66 2.44 11.45
CA LYS A 94 1.79 2.70 10.29
C LYS A 94 0.35 2.25 10.51
N SER A 95 0.12 0.97 10.81
CA SER A 95 -1.24 0.44 10.99
C SER A 95 -1.97 1.05 12.18
N THR A 96 -1.24 1.34 13.27
CA THR A 96 -1.77 2.11 14.40
C THR A 96 -2.19 3.50 13.96
N PHE A 97 -1.35 4.20 13.20
CA PHE A 97 -1.64 5.51 12.63
C PHE A 97 -2.87 5.45 11.71
N THR A 98 -2.95 4.46 10.79
CA THR A 98 -4.11 4.24 9.92
C THR A 98 -5.40 4.10 10.74
N ALA A 99 -5.40 3.27 11.79
CA ALA A 99 -6.56 3.05 12.63
C ALA A 99 -6.96 4.31 13.43
N GLN A 100 -5.99 5.06 13.98
CA GLN A 100 -6.29 6.31 14.68
C GLN A 100 -6.80 7.40 13.73
N LEU A 101 -6.24 7.47 12.52
CA LEU A 101 -6.73 8.36 11.48
C LEU A 101 -8.18 7.99 11.10
N ALA A 102 -8.51 6.70 11.02
CA ALA A 102 -9.86 6.23 10.75
C ALA A 102 -10.85 6.62 11.85
N TRP A 103 -10.47 6.42 13.13
CA TRP A 103 -11.25 6.87 14.27
C TRP A 103 -11.51 8.36 14.26
N ALA A 104 -10.49 9.13 13.88
CA ALA A 104 -10.59 10.57 13.85
C ALA A 104 -11.47 11.10 12.70
N PHE A 105 -11.43 10.49 11.52
CA PHE A 105 -12.40 10.79 10.46
C PHE A 105 -13.82 10.40 10.89
N ALA A 106 -13.97 9.24 11.52
CA ALA A 106 -15.27 8.75 12.01
C ALA A 106 -15.80 9.51 13.23
N ALA A 107 -15.02 10.41 13.84
CA ALA A 107 -15.47 11.28 14.92
C ALA A 107 -16.57 12.25 14.45
N ASP A 108 -16.61 12.55 13.14
CA ASP A 108 -17.77 13.14 12.49
C ASP A 108 -18.74 12.04 12.03
N GLU A 109 -19.92 11.98 12.65
CA GLU A 109 -20.95 10.97 12.36
C GLU A 109 -21.43 11.00 10.90
N GLU A 110 -21.28 12.15 10.22
CA GLU A 110 -21.64 12.29 8.80
C GLU A 110 -20.57 11.72 7.86
N THR A 111 -19.34 11.54 8.34
CA THR A 111 -18.20 11.09 7.54
C THR A 111 -18.11 9.55 7.52
N GLN A 112 -18.29 8.95 6.34
CA GLN A 112 -18.20 7.51 6.13
C GLN A 112 -16.76 7.07 5.83
N THR A 113 -16.19 6.23 6.70
CA THR A 113 -14.78 5.83 6.65
C THR A 113 -14.61 4.31 6.52
N GLY A 114 -13.78 3.90 5.57
CA GLY A 114 -13.35 2.52 5.38
C GLY A 114 -11.85 2.35 5.62
N VAL A 115 -11.44 1.22 6.21
CA VAL A 115 -10.03 0.80 6.31
C VAL A 115 -9.83 -0.51 5.58
N MET A 116 -9.00 -0.51 4.54
CA MET A 116 -8.58 -1.71 3.82
C MET A 116 -7.15 -2.09 4.20
N ASP A 117 -7.00 -3.19 4.93
CA ASP A 117 -5.71 -3.75 5.34
C ASP A 117 -5.20 -4.73 4.29
N VAL A 118 -4.12 -4.34 3.60
CA VAL A 118 -3.44 -5.18 2.61
C VAL A 118 -2.07 -5.66 3.10
N ASP A 119 -1.73 -5.48 4.39
CA ASP A 119 -0.55 -6.07 5.01
C ASP A 119 -0.79 -7.55 5.34
N ILE A 120 -0.85 -8.38 4.29
CA ILE A 120 -1.28 -9.77 4.35
C ILE A 120 -0.40 -10.63 5.29
N CYS A 121 0.87 -10.27 5.44
CA CYS A 121 1.83 -11.03 6.25
C CYS A 121 1.72 -10.73 7.75
N GLY A 122 1.14 -9.59 8.13
CA GLY A 122 1.06 -9.15 9.50
C GLY A 122 -0.16 -8.25 9.74
N PRO A 123 -1.39 -8.74 9.46
CA PRO A 123 -2.59 -7.94 9.59
C PRO A 123 -2.76 -7.52 11.05
N SER A 124 -2.80 -6.22 11.29
CA SER A 124 -2.90 -5.65 12.64
C SER A 124 -4.14 -4.81 12.85
N ILE A 125 -4.77 -4.34 11.76
CA ILE A 125 -5.98 -3.51 11.81
C ILE A 125 -7.12 -4.18 12.59
N PRO A 126 -7.44 -5.49 12.42
CA PRO A 126 -8.51 -6.13 13.19
C PRO A 126 -8.28 -6.07 14.70
N THR A 127 -7.04 -6.28 15.14
CA THR A 127 -6.68 -6.22 16.57
C THR A 127 -6.77 -4.80 17.09
N ILE A 128 -6.18 -3.83 16.37
CA ILE A 128 -6.13 -2.42 16.77
C ILE A 128 -7.54 -1.81 16.89
N LEU A 129 -8.47 -2.25 16.04
CA LEU A 129 -9.86 -1.80 16.02
C LEU A 129 -10.80 -2.65 16.91
N GLY A 130 -10.29 -3.68 17.61
CA GLY A 130 -11.12 -4.48 18.53
C GLY A 130 -12.07 -5.47 17.87
N ILE A 131 -11.86 -5.78 16.58
CA ILE A 131 -12.75 -6.62 15.76
C ILE A 131 -12.06 -7.92 15.30
N ALA A 132 -10.96 -8.32 15.94
CA ALA A 132 -10.18 -9.51 15.55
C ALA A 132 -10.95 -10.84 15.67
N SER A 133 -12.02 -10.90 16.47
CA SER A 133 -12.88 -12.09 16.61
C SER A 133 -14.00 -12.16 15.57
N GLU A 134 -14.18 -11.10 14.78
CA GLU A 134 -15.24 -11.03 13.78
C GLU A 134 -14.88 -11.80 12.51
N GLN A 135 -15.91 -12.12 11.72
CA GLN A 135 -15.78 -12.80 10.44
C GLN A 135 -16.43 -12.00 9.33
N VAL A 136 -15.84 -12.07 8.14
CA VAL A 136 -16.43 -11.46 6.93
C VAL A 136 -17.73 -12.17 6.59
N HIS A 137 -18.79 -11.39 6.48
CA HIS A 137 -20.08 -11.88 6.01
C HIS A 137 -20.17 -11.72 4.49
N ALA A 138 -20.53 -12.79 3.79
CA ALA A 138 -20.78 -12.75 2.35
C ALA A 138 -22.29 -12.63 2.09
N SER A 139 -22.66 -11.70 1.23
CA SER A 139 -24.03 -11.45 0.79
C SER A 139 -24.12 -11.46 -0.74
N ALA A 140 -25.33 -11.22 -1.28
CA ALA A 140 -25.54 -11.10 -2.72
C ALA A 140 -24.84 -9.86 -3.32
N SER A 141 -24.60 -8.80 -2.54
CA SER A 141 -23.93 -7.58 -3.01
C SER A 141 -22.40 -7.65 -2.90
N GLY A 142 -21.86 -8.64 -2.19
CA GLY A 142 -20.44 -8.82 -1.94
C GLY A 142 -20.13 -9.17 -0.49
N TRP A 143 -18.87 -8.97 -0.11
CA TRP A 143 -18.40 -9.07 1.27
C TRP A 143 -18.72 -7.80 2.04
N SER A 144 -19.42 -7.93 3.16
CA SER A 144 -19.66 -6.80 4.05
C SER A 144 -18.39 -6.45 4.83
N PRO A 145 -17.99 -5.17 4.88
CA PRO A 145 -17.00 -4.70 5.85
C PRO A 145 -17.42 -5.08 7.28
N VAL A 146 -16.43 -5.31 8.14
CA VAL A 146 -16.67 -5.46 9.58
C VAL A 146 -16.70 -4.07 10.19
N TYR A 147 -17.84 -3.69 10.77
CA TYR A 147 -18.03 -2.35 11.33
C TYR A 147 -17.59 -2.28 12.79
N VAL A 148 -16.81 -1.26 13.11
CA VAL A 148 -16.39 -0.91 14.48
C VAL A 148 -17.34 0.13 15.08
N ALA A 149 -17.85 1.03 14.22
CA ALA A 149 -18.87 2.03 14.51
C ALA A 149 -19.80 2.14 13.28
N PRO A 150 -20.99 2.77 13.39
CA PRO A 150 -21.94 2.86 12.27
C PRO A 150 -21.35 3.46 10.97
N ASN A 151 -20.36 4.33 11.08
CA ASN A 151 -19.68 5.02 9.99
C ASN A 151 -18.21 4.59 9.79
N LEU A 152 -17.74 3.54 10.48
CA LEU A 152 -16.37 3.03 10.38
C LEU A 152 -16.34 1.53 10.13
N GLY A 153 -16.01 1.16 8.90
CA GLY A 153 -15.86 -0.23 8.46
C GLY A 153 -14.41 -0.62 8.15
N ALA A 154 -14.06 -1.89 8.34
CA ALA A 154 -12.75 -2.41 7.98
C ALA A 154 -12.83 -3.73 7.22
N MET A 155 -11.84 -3.96 6.34
CA MET A 155 -11.60 -5.22 5.66
C MET A 155 -10.13 -5.60 5.78
N SER A 156 -9.85 -6.83 6.20
CA SER A 156 -8.50 -7.36 6.39
C SER A 156 -8.46 -8.85 6.10
N VAL A 157 -7.29 -9.36 5.68
CA VAL A 157 -7.08 -10.81 5.60
C VAL A 157 -7.21 -11.48 6.96
N GLY A 158 -7.01 -10.75 8.06
CA GLY A 158 -7.10 -11.29 9.42
C GLY A 158 -8.44 -11.95 9.73
N PHE A 159 -9.53 -11.49 9.13
CA PHE A 159 -10.87 -12.08 9.29
C PHE A 159 -11.05 -13.42 8.55
N MET A 160 -10.14 -13.75 7.63
CA MET A 160 -10.19 -14.96 6.81
C MET A 160 -9.25 -16.04 7.33
N LEU A 161 -8.45 -15.73 8.35
CA LEU A 161 -7.54 -16.68 8.97
C LEU A 161 -8.28 -17.51 10.02
N PRO A 162 -8.04 -18.83 10.09
CA PRO A 162 -8.62 -19.66 11.15
C PRO A 162 -8.21 -19.21 12.55
N SER A 163 -7.03 -18.61 12.67
CA SER A 163 -6.47 -18.09 13.92
C SER A 163 -5.55 -16.91 13.64
N ALA A 164 -5.57 -15.91 14.53
CA ALA A 164 -4.66 -14.77 14.50
C ALA A 164 -3.17 -15.16 14.70
N ARG A 165 -2.88 -16.40 15.08
CA ARG A 165 -1.51 -16.94 15.23
C ARG A 165 -0.97 -17.58 13.95
N ASP A 166 -1.82 -17.77 12.94
CA ASP A 166 -1.43 -18.48 11.74
C ASP A 166 -0.56 -17.58 10.86
N ALA A 167 0.70 -17.98 10.67
CA ALA A 167 1.60 -17.26 9.79
C ALA A 167 1.15 -17.41 8.32
N VAL A 168 0.81 -16.28 7.70
CA VAL A 168 0.35 -16.25 6.31
C VAL A 168 1.55 -16.15 5.36
N MET A 169 2.02 -17.31 4.88
CA MET A 169 3.04 -17.36 3.83
C MET A 169 2.39 -17.61 2.47
N TRP A 170 1.81 -16.56 1.88
CA TRP A 170 1.21 -16.64 0.55
C TRP A 170 2.14 -16.13 -0.54
N ARG A 171 2.11 -16.79 -1.71
CA ARG A 171 2.88 -16.37 -2.89
C ARG A 171 2.22 -15.15 -3.56
N GLY A 172 3.03 -14.32 -4.23
CA GLY A 172 2.61 -13.05 -4.87
C GLY A 172 1.28 -13.10 -5.63
N PRO A 173 1.04 -14.05 -6.55
CA PRO A 173 -0.22 -14.11 -7.29
C PRO A 173 -1.47 -14.23 -6.41
N LYS A 174 -1.38 -14.97 -5.29
CA LYS A 174 -2.49 -15.13 -4.35
C LYS A 174 -2.73 -13.84 -3.58
N LYS A 175 -1.68 -13.10 -3.24
CA LYS A 175 -1.77 -11.79 -2.59
C LYS A 175 -2.43 -10.75 -3.49
N ASN A 176 -1.98 -10.66 -4.74
CA ASN A 176 -2.55 -9.75 -5.73
C ASN A 176 -4.02 -10.07 -6.00
N GLY A 177 -4.36 -11.36 -6.11
CA GLY A 177 -5.75 -11.82 -6.22
C GLY A 177 -6.61 -11.40 -5.03
N LEU A 178 -6.09 -11.48 -3.80
CA LEU A 178 -6.83 -11.02 -2.61
C LEU A 178 -7.05 -9.50 -2.64
N ILE A 179 -6.04 -8.70 -2.99
CA ILE A 179 -6.16 -7.24 -3.11
C ILE A 179 -7.23 -6.90 -4.15
N ALA A 180 -7.22 -7.58 -5.31
CA ALA A 180 -8.25 -7.42 -6.33
C ALA A 180 -9.64 -7.78 -5.79
N GLN A 181 -9.77 -8.86 -5.01
CA GLN A 181 -11.04 -9.23 -4.37
C GLN A 181 -11.49 -8.17 -3.36
N PHE A 182 -10.61 -7.61 -2.53
CA PHE A 182 -11.00 -6.53 -1.60
C PHE A 182 -11.53 -5.30 -2.33
N LEU A 183 -10.90 -4.95 -3.45
CA LEU A 183 -11.31 -3.80 -4.25
C LEU A 183 -12.57 -4.04 -5.10
N LYS A 184 -12.91 -5.30 -5.38
CA LYS A 184 -13.98 -5.69 -6.30
C LYS A 184 -15.24 -6.18 -5.58
N ASP A 185 -15.03 -7.06 -4.61
CA ASP A 185 -16.06 -7.87 -3.97
C ASP A 185 -16.51 -7.30 -2.63
N VAL A 186 -15.77 -6.39 -2.00
CA VAL A 186 -16.20 -5.74 -0.75
C VAL A 186 -17.22 -4.66 -1.06
N ASP A 187 -18.37 -4.74 -0.41
CA ASP A 187 -19.45 -3.78 -0.53
C ASP A 187 -19.26 -2.62 0.45
N TRP A 188 -18.40 -1.68 0.08
CA TRP A 188 -18.09 -0.49 0.88
C TRP A 188 -19.23 0.53 0.97
N GLY A 189 -20.25 0.43 0.12
CA GLY A 189 -21.26 1.48 -0.02
C GLY A 189 -20.65 2.81 -0.50
N ALA A 190 -21.20 3.92 -0.01
CA ALA A 190 -20.64 5.25 -0.24
C ALA A 190 -19.70 5.61 0.91
N LEU A 191 -18.43 5.87 0.57
CA LEU A 191 -17.41 6.29 1.54
C LEU A 191 -16.92 7.69 1.20
N ASP A 192 -16.72 8.49 2.23
CA ASP A 192 -15.95 9.73 2.14
C ASP A 192 -14.46 9.41 2.05
N TYR A 193 -13.98 8.47 2.88
CA TYR A 193 -12.58 8.06 2.94
C TYR A 193 -12.43 6.55 2.92
N LEU A 194 -11.53 6.05 2.06
CA LEU A 194 -10.97 4.71 2.13
C LEU A 194 -9.47 4.82 2.41
N LEU A 195 -9.08 4.42 3.62
CA LEU A 195 -7.68 4.34 4.04
C LEU A 195 -7.14 2.96 3.70
N VAL A 196 -6.06 2.90 2.93
CA VAL A 196 -5.43 1.63 2.55
C VAL A 196 -4.14 1.45 3.35
N ASP A 197 -4.16 0.52 4.29
CA ASP A 197 -2.98 0.16 5.09
C ASP A 197 -2.11 -0.83 4.31
N THR A 198 -1.01 -0.36 3.74
CA THR A 198 -0.14 -1.19 2.91
C THR A 198 0.91 -1.92 3.75
N PRO A 199 1.52 -3.03 3.31
CA PRO A 199 2.70 -3.58 3.97
C PRO A 199 3.88 -2.57 3.99
N PRO A 200 4.88 -2.73 4.88
CA PRO A 200 6.06 -1.87 4.90
C PRO A 200 7.02 -2.14 3.74
N GLY A 201 7.75 -1.10 3.32
CA GLY A 201 8.74 -1.14 2.24
C GLY A 201 8.10 -1.23 0.85
N THR A 202 8.92 -1.19 -0.20
CA THR A 202 8.47 -1.12 -1.60
C THR A 202 8.11 -2.51 -2.15
N SER A 203 7.03 -3.09 -1.64
CA SER A 203 6.58 -4.46 -1.99
C SER A 203 5.67 -4.50 -3.24
N ASP A 204 5.49 -5.67 -3.85
CA ASP A 204 4.64 -5.86 -5.04
C ASP A 204 3.15 -5.54 -4.76
N GLU A 205 2.73 -5.64 -3.50
CA GLU A 205 1.41 -5.28 -3.02
C GLU A 205 1.11 -3.80 -3.28
N HIS A 206 2.10 -2.91 -3.14
CA HIS A 206 1.93 -1.48 -3.43
C HIS A 206 1.62 -1.23 -4.90
N LEU A 207 2.39 -1.87 -5.79
CA LEU A 207 2.18 -1.79 -7.23
C LEU A 207 0.80 -2.33 -7.61
N SER A 208 0.38 -3.42 -6.98
CA SER A 208 -0.93 -4.03 -7.23
C SER A 208 -2.07 -3.08 -6.85
N VAL A 209 -2.03 -2.47 -5.66
CA VAL A 209 -3.04 -1.48 -5.25
C VAL A 209 -3.08 -0.30 -6.22
N VAL A 210 -1.92 0.25 -6.59
CA VAL A 210 -1.83 1.39 -7.52
C VAL A 210 -2.36 1.03 -8.91
N GLN A 211 -2.03 -0.16 -9.41
CA GLN A 211 -2.51 -0.64 -10.70
C GLN A 211 -4.02 -0.85 -10.69
N TYR A 212 -4.58 -1.47 -9.65
CA TYR A 212 -6.00 -1.75 -9.57
C TYR A 212 -6.85 -0.49 -9.39
N LEU A 213 -6.33 0.50 -8.65
CA LEU A 213 -7.03 1.77 -8.41
C LEU A 213 -6.80 2.81 -9.51
N LYS A 214 -5.91 2.55 -10.49
CA LYS A 214 -5.52 3.51 -11.54
C LYS A 214 -6.72 4.17 -12.23
N ASP A 215 -7.73 3.40 -12.58
CA ASP A 215 -8.90 3.90 -13.31
C ASP A 215 -9.98 4.53 -12.42
N SER A 216 -9.95 4.26 -11.11
CA SER A 216 -10.84 4.85 -10.10
C SER A 216 -10.19 6.04 -9.36
N GLY A 217 -8.93 6.31 -9.63
CA GLY A 217 -8.11 7.33 -8.97
C GLY A 217 -7.55 6.91 -7.62
N ILE A 218 -6.45 7.55 -7.23
CA ILE A 218 -5.88 7.59 -5.89
C ILE A 218 -5.65 9.06 -5.57
N ASP A 219 -6.17 9.55 -4.45
CA ASP A 219 -6.06 10.95 -4.07
C ASP A 219 -4.66 11.31 -3.59
N GLY A 220 -4.01 10.36 -2.94
CA GLY A 220 -2.59 10.41 -2.66
C GLY A 220 -2.15 9.41 -1.59
N ALA A 221 -0.92 9.60 -1.12
CA ALA A 221 -0.30 8.80 -0.09
C ALA A 221 0.16 9.66 1.09
N VAL A 222 -0.10 9.18 2.30
CA VAL A 222 0.51 9.66 3.54
C VAL A 222 1.64 8.70 3.89
N LEU A 223 2.84 9.26 4.10
CA LEU A 223 4.00 8.47 4.48
C LEU A 223 4.24 8.56 5.98
N VAL A 224 4.38 7.42 6.64
CA VAL A 224 4.63 7.35 8.09
C VAL A 224 6.09 6.92 8.32
N THR A 225 6.78 7.68 9.17
CA THR A 225 8.17 7.37 9.59
C THR A 225 8.37 7.66 11.08
N THR A 226 9.58 7.42 11.59
CA THR A 226 10.00 7.83 12.95
C THR A 226 11.27 8.70 12.88
N PRO A 227 11.65 9.41 13.95
CA PRO A 227 12.80 10.31 13.94
C PRO A 227 14.17 9.62 13.69
N GLN A 228 14.22 8.29 13.68
CA GLN A 228 15.44 7.51 13.54
C GLN A 228 15.93 7.53 12.07
N GLU A 229 17.24 7.74 11.86
CA GLU A 229 17.79 7.86 10.50
C GLU A 229 17.52 6.62 9.63
N VAL A 230 17.51 5.42 10.23
CA VAL A 230 17.21 4.19 9.50
C VAL A 230 15.79 4.23 8.91
N ALA A 231 14.80 4.70 9.67
CA ALA A 231 13.42 4.84 9.17
C ALA A 231 13.31 5.96 8.11
N LEU A 232 14.09 7.03 8.26
CA LEU A 232 14.16 8.11 7.26
C LEU A 232 14.80 7.66 5.94
N GLN A 233 15.79 6.75 5.98
CA GLN A 233 16.37 6.17 4.77
C GLN A 233 15.37 5.28 4.03
N ASP A 234 14.58 4.50 4.77
CA ASP A 234 13.59 3.62 4.17
C ASP A 234 12.43 4.44 3.56
N VAL A 235 11.94 5.49 4.23
CA VAL A 235 10.87 6.33 3.69
C VAL A 235 11.31 7.14 2.45
N ARG A 236 12.61 7.45 2.27
CA ARG A 236 13.12 8.03 1.00
C ARG A 236 12.86 7.12 -0.20
N ARG A 237 12.91 5.79 0.00
CA ARG A 237 12.59 4.83 -1.07
C ARG A 237 11.10 4.86 -1.40
N GLU A 238 10.24 5.01 -0.40
CA GLU A 238 8.79 5.17 -0.58
C GLU A 238 8.43 6.47 -1.32
N ILE A 239 9.12 7.59 -1.02
CA ILE A 239 8.96 8.85 -1.76
C ILE A 239 9.34 8.64 -3.23
N SER A 240 10.48 7.96 -3.49
CA SER A 240 10.90 7.63 -4.85
C SER A 240 9.89 6.72 -5.56
N PHE A 241 9.34 5.74 -4.85
CA PHE A 241 8.28 4.87 -5.36
C PHE A 241 7.06 5.69 -5.80
N CYS A 242 6.49 6.50 -4.91
CA CYS A 242 5.30 7.32 -5.20
C CYS A 242 5.50 8.19 -6.46
N ARG A 243 6.65 8.87 -6.56
CA ARG A 243 7.00 9.68 -7.73
C ARG A 243 7.09 8.87 -9.02
N LYS A 244 7.66 7.66 -8.97
CA LYS A 244 7.79 6.77 -10.15
C LYS A 244 6.45 6.24 -10.64
N VAL A 245 5.54 5.92 -9.72
CA VAL A 245 4.21 5.38 -10.06
C VAL A 245 3.15 6.46 -10.26
N GLY A 246 3.50 7.74 -10.05
CA GLY A 246 2.61 8.88 -10.26
C GLY A 246 1.57 9.07 -9.14
N VAL A 247 1.81 8.54 -7.94
CA VAL A 247 0.95 8.77 -6.78
C VAL A 247 1.34 10.09 -6.11
N ARG A 248 0.37 10.98 -5.93
CA ARG A 248 0.56 12.24 -5.20
C ARG A 248 0.94 11.95 -3.74
N ILE A 249 1.99 12.60 -3.26
CA ILE A 249 2.32 12.57 -1.83
C ILE A 249 1.52 13.69 -1.17
N LEU A 250 0.64 13.33 -0.23
CA LEU A 250 -0.14 14.28 0.55
C LEU A 250 0.74 14.91 1.63
N GLY A 251 1.50 14.06 2.33
CA GLY A 251 2.61 14.51 3.15
C GLY A 251 3.27 13.41 3.96
N LEU A 252 4.21 13.83 4.81
CA LEU A 252 4.98 13.00 5.72
C LEU A 252 4.48 13.20 7.15
N VAL A 253 4.37 12.10 7.90
CA VAL A 253 4.06 12.08 9.33
C VAL A 253 5.24 11.48 10.08
N GLU A 254 5.68 12.19 11.13
CA GLU A 254 6.69 11.68 12.06
C GLU A 254 6.00 11.09 13.29
N ASN A 255 5.88 9.77 13.33
CA ASN A 255 5.34 9.07 14.49
C ASN A 255 6.40 8.87 15.58
N MET A 256 5.96 8.69 16.82
CA MET A 256 6.83 8.51 18.00
C MET A 256 7.83 9.66 18.19
N ALA A 257 7.40 10.88 17.86
CA ALA A 257 8.21 12.10 17.91
C ALA A 257 8.26 12.67 19.34
N GLY A 258 9.26 12.23 20.12
CA GLY A 258 9.39 12.63 21.51
C GLY A 258 8.38 11.94 22.43
N PHE A 259 8.42 12.28 23.72
CA PHE A 259 7.56 11.72 24.75
C PHE A 259 7.27 12.81 25.77
N VAL A 260 5.98 13.09 26.03
CA VAL A 260 5.56 14.03 27.07
C VAL A 260 5.22 13.25 28.32
N CYS A 261 6.00 13.45 29.39
CA CYS A 261 5.74 12.76 30.66
C CYS A 261 4.36 13.15 31.20
N PRO A 262 3.43 12.21 31.44
CA PRO A 262 2.09 12.54 31.90
C PRO A 262 2.09 13.19 33.29
N ASN A 263 3.09 12.89 34.12
CA ASN A 263 3.23 13.40 35.49
C ASN A 263 3.86 14.80 35.56
N CYS A 264 5.05 15.00 34.96
CA CYS A 264 5.79 16.27 35.07
C CYS A 264 5.68 17.18 33.84
N LYS A 265 5.01 16.74 32.77
CA LYS A 265 4.84 17.44 31.48
C LYS A 265 6.14 17.76 30.73
N THR A 266 7.29 17.33 31.24
CA THR A 266 8.58 17.45 30.54
C THR A 266 8.58 16.62 29.27
N GLU A 267 8.95 17.24 28.16
CA GLU A 267 9.18 16.56 26.90
C GLU A 267 10.58 15.94 26.86
N SER A 268 10.67 14.67 26.48
CA SER A 268 11.91 13.93 26.28
C SER A 268 12.00 13.40 24.85
N LYS A 269 13.09 13.69 24.16
CA LYS A 269 13.38 13.10 22.85
C LYS A 269 13.97 11.70 23.02
N ILE A 270 13.11 10.69 23.06
CA ILE A 270 13.51 9.27 23.16
C ILE A 270 14.33 8.87 21.93
N PHE A 271 13.80 9.17 20.74
CA PHE A 271 14.52 9.02 19.48
C PHE A 271 15.00 10.38 19.02
N ARG A 272 16.29 10.67 19.23
CA ARG A 272 16.87 11.96 18.83
C ARG A 272 17.14 11.97 17.34
N PRO A 273 16.57 12.92 16.58
CA PRO A 273 16.93 13.09 15.18
C PRO A 273 18.37 13.62 15.08
N THR A 274 19.22 12.93 14.33
CA THR A 274 20.62 13.34 14.09
C THR A 274 20.77 14.26 12.89
N THR A 275 19.75 14.31 12.02
CA THR A 275 19.75 14.99 10.72
C THR A 275 18.55 15.94 10.54
N GLY A 276 17.85 16.25 11.63
CA GLY A 276 16.64 17.09 11.60
C GLY A 276 15.32 16.34 11.39
N GLY A 277 15.35 15.00 11.32
CA GLY A 277 14.15 14.16 11.38
C GLY A 277 13.32 14.20 10.10
N ALA A 278 12.04 13.89 10.22
CA ALA A 278 11.07 13.98 9.14
C ALA A 278 10.94 15.40 8.59
N LYS A 279 11.09 16.43 9.43
CA LYS A 279 11.02 17.83 8.98
C LYS A 279 12.09 18.16 7.95
N ALA A 280 13.35 17.86 8.25
CA ALA A 280 14.45 18.10 7.32
C ALA A 280 14.30 17.26 6.04
N LEU A 281 13.80 16.02 6.16
CA LEU A 281 13.50 15.19 5.00
C LEU A 281 12.39 15.79 4.13
N ALA A 282 11.31 16.27 4.74
CA ALA A 282 10.19 16.88 4.04
C ALA A 282 10.64 18.12 3.25
N GLU A 283 11.44 18.99 3.87
CA GLU A 283 12.05 20.16 3.23
C GLU A 283 12.97 19.76 2.07
N GLN A 284 13.84 18.76 2.27
CA GLN A 284 14.75 18.26 1.23
C GLN A 284 14.01 17.70 0.01
N GLU A 285 12.92 16.98 0.24
CA GLU A 285 12.14 16.31 -0.80
C GLU A 285 11.01 17.19 -1.37
N GLY A 286 10.86 18.42 -0.87
CA GLY A 286 9.80 19.35 -1.29
C GLY A 286 8.39 18.79 -1.06
N ILE A 287 8.19 18.07 0.05
CA ILE A 287 6.90 17.52 0.47
C ILE A 287 6.45 18.17 1.77
N GLU A 288 5.15 18.13 2.04
CA GLU A 288 4.59 18.68 3.28
C GLU A 288 4.87 17.76 4.47
N LEU A 289 5.22 18.35 5.63
CA LEU A 289 5.18 17.65 6.91
C LEU A 289 3.80 17.92 7.54
N LEU A 290 2.95 16.90 7.56
CA LEU A 290 1.59 17.01 8.08
C LEU A 290 1.59 17.19 9.58
N GLY A 291 2.48 16.49 10.28
CA GLY A 291 2.61 16.59 11.71
C GLY A 291 3.58 15.58 12.31
N SER A 292 3.79 15.76 13.61
CA SER A 292 4.59 14.88 14.45
C SER A 292 3.72 14.36 15.59
N VAL A 293 3.52 13.05 15.66
CA VAL A 293 2.72 12.41 16.71
C VAL A 293 3.66 11.97 17.84
N PRO A 294 3.51 12.49 19.07
CA PRO A 294 4.37 12.11 20.18
C PRO A 294 4.14 10.66 20.60
N LEU A 295 5.18 10.03 21.15
CA LEU A 295 5.05 8.71 21.75
C LEU A 295 4.16 8.82 23.00
N ASP A 296 3.06 8.07 22.98
CA ASP A 296 2.14 7.95 24.09
C ASP A 296 1.84 6.46 24.34
N PRO A 297 2.30 5.88 25.48
CA PRO A 297 2.05 4.48 25.81
C PRO A 297 0.57 4.10 25.83
N ARG A 298 -0.32 5.07 26.04
CA ARG A 298 -1.76 4.86 26.04
C ARG A 298 -2.30 4.53 24.66
N ILE A 299 -1.66 4.96 23.57
CA ILE A 299 -2.03 4.56 22.21
C ILE A 299 -1.91 3.04 22.06
N GLY A 300 -0.80 2.46 22.53
CA GLY A 300 -0.59 1.01 22.51
C GLY A 300 -1.66 0.28 23.32
N LYS A 301 -1.95 0.78 24.53
CA LYS A 301 -3.01 0.21 25.38
C LYS A 301 -4.39 0.28 24.72
N SER A 302 -4.73 1.40 24.08
CA SER A 302 -6.00 1.58 23.35
C SER A 302 -6.08 0.63 22.17
N ALA A 303 -5.00 0.48 21.40
CA ALA A 303 -4.91 -0.48 20.30
C ALA A 303 -5.05 -1.94 20.77
N ASP A 304 -4.38 -2.32 21.86
CA ASP A 304 -4.48 -3.67 22.44
C ASP A 304 -5.89 -3.96 22.98
N SER A 305 -6.61 -2.92 23.41
CA SER A 305 -7.98 -3.02 23.94
C SER A 305 -9.05 -2.84 22.86
N GLY A 306 -8.67 -2.46 21.64
CA GLY A 306 -9.60 -2.21 20.55
C GLY A 306 -10.50 -0.98 20.72
N ILE A 307 -10.03 0.07 21.41
CA ILE A 307 -10.82 1.27 21.72
C ILE A 307 -10.21 2.52 21.07
N SER A 308 -11.06 3.52 20.81
CA SER A 308 -10.62 4.81 20.26
C SER A 308 -9.72 5.55 21.26
N PHE A 309 -8.46 5.80 20.88
CA PHE A 309 -7.55 6.58 21.73
C PHE A 309 -7.99 8.04 21.85
N LEU A 310 -8.61 8.57 20.79
CA LEU A 310 -9.04 9.97 20.70
C LEU A 310 -10.19 10.25 21.67
N GLU A 311 -11.12 9.29 21.83
CA GLU A 311 -12.23 9.38 22.77
C GLU A 311 -11.78 9.16 24.23
N GLU A 312 -10.88 8.21 24.46
CA GLU A 312 -10.39 7.88 25.79
C GLU A 312 -9.45 8.95 26.37
N TYR A 313 -8.68 9.62 25.51
CA TYR A 313 -7.69 10.62 25.92
C TYR A 313 -7.76 11.88 25.03
N PRO A 314 -8.88 12.62 25.02
CA PRO A 314 -9.08 13.78 24.15
C PRO A 314 -8.06 14.90 24.42
N ASP A 315 -7.63 15.05 25.68
CA ASP A 315 -6.66 16.07 26.09
C ASP A 315 -5.20 15.66 25.87
N SER A 316 -4.94 14.49 25.25
CA SER A 316 -3.57 14.06 24.98
C SER A 316 -2.94 14.89 23.86
N PRO A 317 -1.67 15.31 23.97
CA PRO A 317 -0.93 15.92 22.87
C PRO A 317 -0.93 15.08 21.58
N ALA A 318 -1.01 13.75 21.70
CA ALA A 318 -1.12 12.88 20.54
C ALA A 318 -2.49 12.98 19.84
N THR A 319 -3.57 13.15 20.60
CA THR A 319 -4.92 13.36 20.05
C THR A 319 -4.98 14.66 19.27
N THR A 320 -4.46 15.75 19.84
CA THR A 320 -4.32 17.03 19.13
C THR A 320 -3.51 16.86 17.83
N ALA A 321 -2.38 16.13 17.88
CA ALA A 321 -1.58 15.90 16.69
C ALA A 321 -2.32 15.10 15.60
N TYR A 322 -3.15 14.11 15.95
CA TYR A 322 -3.97 13.38 14.98
C TYR A 322 -5.02 14.29 14.32
N LEU A 323 -5.72 15.10 15.12
CA LEU A 323 -6.74 16.04 14.63
C LEU A 323 -6.12 17.11 13.73
N ASP A 324 -4.97 17.68 14.13
CA ASP A 324 -4.24 18.67 13.33
C ASP A 324 -3.79 18.10 11.96
N ILE A 325 -3.40 16.82 11.92
CA ILE A 325 -3.03 16.15 10.66
C ILE A 325 -4.25 16.03 9.73
N ILE A 326 -5.42 15.74 10.28
CA ILE A 326 -6.66 15.59 9.50
C ILE A 326 -7.14 16.90 8.93
N ASP A 327 -7.10 17.97 9.73
CA ASP A 327 -7.51 19.30 9.29
C ASP A 327 -6.65 19.79 8.10
N ARG A 328 -5.39 19.34 8.01
CA ARG A 328 -4.50 19.64 6.87
C ARG A 328 -4.80 18.79 5.63
N GLU A 329 -5.11 17.51 5.83
CA GLU A 329 -5.48 16.58 4.76
C GLU A 329 -6.88 16.86 4.19
N CYS A 330 -7.75 17.46 5.01
CA CYS A 330 -9.11 17.82 4.67
C CYS A 330 -9.38 19.29 5.00
N PRO A 331 -8.98 20.25 4.14
CA PRO A 331 -9.61 21.56 4.19
C PRO A 331 -11.11 21.34 3.98
N ALA A 332 -11.89 21.65 5.01
CA ALA A 332 -13.34 21.43 5.02
C ALA A 332 -13.95 21.90 3.68
N PRO A 333 -14.94 21.19 3.11
CA PRO A 333 -15.76 21.78 2.08
C PRO A 333 -16.29 23.11 2.65
N THR A 334 -16.07 24.20 1.93
CA THR A 334 -16.46 25.56 2.33
C THR A 334 -17.83 25.52 3.02
N ARG A 335 -17.87 25.76 4.34
CA ARG A 335 -19.14 25.92 5.05
C ARG A 335 -19.95 26.96 4.28
N PRO A 336 -21.21 26.70 3.90
CA PRO A 336 -22.07 27.78 3.44
C PRO A 336 -22.12 28.79 4.59
N ASP A 337 -21.83 30.04 4.25
CA ASP A 337 -21.88 31.19 5.15
C ASP A 337 -23.17 31.14 5.97
N LEU A 338 -23.03 30.95 7.28
CA LEU A 338 -24.12 31.11 8.23
C LEU A 338 -24.18 32.60 8.58
N SER A 339 -24.90 33.35 7.74
CA SER A 339 -25.46 34.66 8.06
C SER A 339 -26.67 34.54 8.98
#